data_AF-A0A0H3G3H6-F1
#
_entry.id   AF-A0A0H3G3H6-F1
#
_cell.length_a   1.000
_cell.length_b   1.000
_cell.length_c   1.000
_cell.angle_alpha   90.00
_cell.angle_beta   90.00
_cell.angle_gamma   90.00
#
_symmetry.space_group_name_H-M   'P 1'
#
loop_
_entity.id
_entity.type
_entity.pdbx_description
1 polymer ?
#
loop_
_entity_poly.entity_id
_entity_poly.type
_entity_poly.pdbx_seq_one_letter_code
_entity_poly.pdbx_strand_id
1 'polypeptide(L)'
;MTPETALINEYLAKHGARRFEQGATSGIHGIASFMAEYGYEVAGAPKGGVKVRRGKGQWKRMSMPGLIAMADEIRLAQGLEPFSAAHKQAA
;
A
#
# COMPACT_ATOMS: atom_id res chain seq x y z
N MET A 1 -10.21 -15.24 -30.36
CA MET A 1 -9.32 -14.75 -29.28
C MET A 1 -8.15 -14.07 -29.97
N THR A 2 -7.87 -12.80 -29.65
CA THR A 2 -6.76 -12.09 -30.31
C THR A 2 -5.42 -12.60 -29.77
N PRO A 3 -4.34 -12.57 -30.59
CA PRO A 3 -3.00 -12.95 -30.14
C PRO A 3 -2.55 -12.22 -28.86
N GLU A 4 -2.93 -10.95 -28.73
CA GLU A 4 -2.65 -10.11 -27.55
C GLU A 4 -3.29 -10.68 -26.28
N THR A 5 -4.52 -11.17 -26.36
CA THR A 5 -5.22 -11.75 -25.19
C THR A 5 -4.53 -13.03 -24.73
N ALA A 6 -4.00 -13.83 -25.66
CA ALA A 6 -3.25 -15.04 -25.32
C ALA A 6 -1.93 -14.70 -24.61
N LEU A 7 -1.19 -13.69 -25.10
CA LEU A 7 0.04 -13.21 -24.46
C LEU A 7 -0.21 -12.62 -23.07
N ILE A 8 -1.27 -11.84 -22.90
CA ILE A 8 -1.67 -11.30 -21.58
C ILE A 8 -1.98 -12.44 -20.61
N ASN A 9 -2.75 -13.44 -21.03
CA ASN A 9 -3.09 -14.57 -20.17
C ASN A 9 -1.86 -15.42 -19.81
N GLU A 10 -0.94 -15.65 -20.74
CA GLU A 10 0.31 -16.35 -20.46
C GLU A 10 1.17 -15.58 -19.45
N TYR A 11 1.27 -14.26 -19.59
CA TYR A 11 1.97 -13.41 -18.64
C TYR A 11 1.34 -13.47 -17.24
N LEU A 12 0.01 -13.35 -17.16
CA LEU A 12 -0.72 -13.42 -15.90
C LEU A 12 -0.63 -14.81 -15.25
N ALA A 13 -0.57 -15.89 -16.02
CA ALA A 13 -0.37 -17.24 -15.50
C ALA A 13 1.02 -17.42 -14.88
N LYS A 14 2.06 -16.80 -15.48
CA LYS A 14 3.45 -16.88 -14.98
C LYS A 14 3.72 -15.96 -13.79
N HIS A 15 3.11 -14.77 -13.77
CA HIS A 15 3.47 -13.71 -12.81
C HIS A 15 2.34 -13.34 -11.83
N GLY A 16 1.12 -13.79 -12.09
CA GLY A 16 -0.07 -13.39 -11.34
C GLY A 16 -0.50 -11.95 -11.61
N ALA A 17 -1.59 -11.53 -10.97
CA ALA A 17 -2.06 -10.15 -10.93
C ALA A 17 -2.23 -9.70 -9.48
N ARG A 18 -1.89 -8.44 -9.18
CA ARG A 18 -2.31 -7.77 -7.94
C ARG A 18 -3.57 -7.00 -8.21
N ARG A 19 -4.58 -7.19 -7.36
CA ARG A 19 -5.88 -6.53 -7.49
C ARG A 19 -6.05 -5.57 -6.33
N PHE A 20 -6.37 -4.33 -6.67
CA PHE A 20 -6.56 -3.27 -5.71
C PHE A 20 -8.00 -2.79 -5.77
N GLU A 21 -8.52 -2.38 -4.62
CA GLU A 21 -9.83 -1.74 -4.55
C GLU A 21 -9.81 -0.41 -5.30
N GLN A 22 -10.98 0.03 -5.77
CA GLN A 22 -11.10 1.30 -6.47
C GLN A 22 -10.64 2.44 -5.55
N GLY A 23 -9.78 3.32 -6.07
CA GLY A 23 -9.22 4.44 -5.31
C GLY A 23 -8.03 4.08 -4.40
N ALA A 24 -7.65 2.81 -4.29
CA ALA A 24 -6.46 2.42 -3.55
C ALA A 24 -5.19 2.93 -4.26
N THR A 25 -4.35 3.64 -3.52
CA THR A 25 -3.13 4.26 -4.04
C THR A 25 -2.04 4.28 -2.97
N SER A 26 -0.79 4.03 -3.39
CA SER A 26 0.41 4.10 -2.55
C SER A 26 0.99 5.52 -2.45
N GLY A 27 0.30 6.53 -2.99
CA GLY A 27 0.65 7.93 -2.79
C GLY A 27 0.39 8.38 -1.34
N ILE A 28 1.18 9.34 -0.85
CA ILE A 28 1.11 9.80 0.55
C ILE A 28 -0.32 10.20 0.98
N HIS A 29 -1.07 10.90 0.12
CA HIS A 29 -2.44 11.31 0.43
C HIS A 29 -3.40 10.12 0.52
N GLY A 30 -3.26 9.15 -0.37
CA GLY A 30 -4.06 7.92 -0.34
C GLY A 30 -3.79 7.08 0.90
N ILE A 31 -2.51 6.91 1.24
CA ILE A 31 -2.12 6.21 2.46
C ILE A 31 -2.60 6.97 3.70
N ALA A 32 -2.49 8.31 3.72
CA ALA A 32 -2.99 9.12 4.83
C ALA A 32 -4.50 8.96 5.03
N SER A 33 -5.29 9.01 3.95
CA SER A 33 -6.74 8.78 3.99
C SER A 33 -7.07 7.38 4.50
N PHE A 34 -6.43 6.34 3.95
CA PHE A 34 -6.59 4.96 4.40
C PHE A 34 -6.26 4.80 5.89
N MET A 35 -5.10 5.29 6.32
CA MET A 35 -4.65 5.16 7.71
C MET A 35 -5.51 5.94 8.71
N ALA A 36 -6.15 7.03 8.27
CA ALA A 36 -7.08 7.80 9.11
C ALA A 36 -8.30 6.99 9.55
N GLU A 37 -8.78 6.07 8.72
CA GLU A 37 -9.87 5.14 9.07
C GLU A 37 -9.51 4.25 10.26
N TYR A 38 -8.21 4.03 10.49
CA TYR A 38 -7.67 3.21 11.59
C TYR A 38 -7.12 4.06 12.75
N GLY A 39 -7.44 5.36 12.77
CA GLY A 39 -7.09 6.28 13.86
C GLY A 39 -5.63 6.78 13.82
N TYR A 40 -4.97 6.66 12.68
CA TYR A 40 -3.64 7.22 12.47
C TYR A 40 -3.71 8.54 11.73
N GLU A 41 -2.81 9.45 12.07
CA GLU A 41 -2.60 10.70 11.34
C GLU A 41 -1.24 10.67 10.68
N VAL A 42 -1.20 11.00 9.40
CA VAL A 42 0.02 11.06 8.58
C VAL A 42 0.24 12.50 8.12
N ALA A 43 1.47 12.99 8.27
CA ALA A 43 1.86 14.32 7.80
C ALA A 43 3.29 14.32 7.24
N GLY A 44 3.64 15.37 6.51
CA GLY A 44 4.97 15.54 5.89
C GLY A 44 4.91 15.42 4.38
N ALA A 45 6.06 15.18 3.76
CA ALA A 45 6.19 15.13 2.30
C ALA A 45 7.07 13.94 1.88
N PRO A 46 6.82 13.32 0.72
CA PRO A 46 7.55 12.13 0.29
C PRO A 46 9.08 12.30 0.25
N LYS A 47 9.57 13.49 -0.11
CA LYS A 47 11.00 13.83 -0.19
C LYS A 47 11.59 14.37 1.13
N GLY A 48 10.76 14.78 2.08
CA GLY A 48 11.19 15.43 3.34
C GLY A 48 11.06 14.53 4.57
N GLY A 49 10.64 13.28 4.38
CA GLY A 49 10.24 12.39 5.45
C GLY A 49 8.77 12.57 5.84
N VAL A 50 8.20 11.48 6.33
CA VAL A 50 6.82 11.45 6.82
C VAL A 50 6.82 11.24 8.32
N LYS A 51 5.75 11.69 8.97
CA LYS A 51 5.51 11.46 10.37
C LYS A 51 4.12 10.89 10.56
N VAL A 52 4.03 9.91 11.46
CA VAL A 52 2.78 9.23 11.79
C VAL A 52 2.56 9.33 13.29
N ARG A 53 1.31 9.56 13.70
CA ARG A 53 0.88 9.38 15.11
C ARG A 53 -0.43 8.61 15.16
N ARG A 54 -0.77 8.09 16.34
CA ARG A 54 -2.09 7.49 16.61
C ARG A 54 -2.76 8.29 17.72
N GLY A 55 -3.92 8.88 17.44
CA GLY A 55 -4.62 9.78 18.38
C GLY A 55 -3.69 10.84 19.00
N LYS A 56 -3.75 11.00 20.33
CA LYS A 56 -2.91 11.95 21.09
C LYS A 56 -1.46 11.48 21.30
N GLY A 57 -1.02 10.43 20.60
CA GLY A 57 0.35 9.91 20.68
C GLY A 57 1.40 10.84 20.09
N GLN A 58 2.67 10.48 20.31
CA GLN A 58 3.82 11.20 19.76
C GLN A 58 3.97 10.98 18.26
N TRP A 59 4.46 12.01 17.57
CA TRP A 59 4.82 11.91 16.16
C TRP A 59 6.08 11.06 15.99
N LYS A 60 5.96 9.96 15.24
CA LYS A 60 7.09 9.13 14.83
C LYS A 60 7.47 9.47 13.40
N ARG A 61 8.71 9.92 13.19
CA ARG A 61 9.25 10.17 11.85
C ARG A 61 9.67 8.84 11.21
N MET A 62 9.39 8.68 9.92
CA MET A 62 9.79 7.52 9.13
C MET A 62 9.94 7.90 7.64
N SER A 63 10.45 6.96 6.85
CA SER A 63 10.52 7.08 5.40
C SER A 63 9.19 6.70 4.74
N MET A 64 8.98 7.10 3.48
CA MET A 64 7.80 6.64 2.71
C MET A 64 7.71 5.11 2.60
N PRO A 65 8.80 4.36 2.34
CA PRO A 65 8.75 2.90 2.40
C PRO A 65 8.29 2.36 3.76
N GLY A 66 8.74 2.98 4.86
CA GLY A 66 8.28 2.60 6.21
C GLY A 66 6.79 2.85 6.42
N LEU A 67 6.27 3.97 5.90
CA LEU A 67 4.84 4.27 5.92
C LEU A 67 4.03 3.25 5.11
N ILE A 68 4.52 2.87 3.92
CA ILE A 68 3.89 1.84 3.08
C ILE A 68 3.87 0.50 3.82
N ALA A 69 4.97 0.11 4.45
CA ALA A 69 5.03 -1.14 5.21
C ALA A 69 4.01 -1.17 6.36
N MET A 70 3.90 -0.05 7.09
CA MET A 70 2.91 0.09 8.15
C MET A 70 1.46 0.03 7.60
N ALA A 71 1.20 0.63 6.44
CA ALA A 71 -0.11 0.51 5.79
C ALA A 71 -0.38 -0.92 5.31
N ASP A 72 0.64 -1.62 4.79
CA ASP A 72 0.53 -3.00 4.33
C ASP A 72 0.22 -3.96 5.47
N GLU A 73 0.76 -3.76 6.67
CA GLU A 73 0.38 -4.54 7.87
C GLU A 73 -1.12 -4.46 8.15
N ILE A 74 -1.69 -3.25 8.05
CA ILE A 74 -3.15 -3.05 8.24
C ILE A 74 -3.91 -3.72 7.10
N ARG A 75 -3.47 -3.54 5.85
CA ARG A 75 -4.12 -4.15 4.67
C ARG A 75 -4.14 -5.68 4.77
N LEU A 76 -3.00 -6.30 5.09
CA LEU A 76 -2.87 -7.74 5.25
C LEU A 76 -3.77 -8.26 6.38
N ALA A 77 -3.85 -7.54 7.51
CA ALA A 77 -4.75 -7.90 8.60
C ALA A 77 -6.24 -7.83 8.22
N GLN A 78 -6.60 -7.03 7.21
CA GLN A 78 -7.95 -6.93 6.65
C GLN A 78 -8.17 -7.86 5.43
N GLY A 79 -7.19 -8.71 5.07
CA GLY A 79 -7.25 -9.56 3.88
C GLY A 79 -7.15 -8.80 2.55
N LEU A 80 -6.66 -7.56 2.59
CA LEU A 80 -6.46 -6.71 1.41
C LEU A 80 -5.06 -6.91 0.82
N GLU A 81 -4.96 -6.78 -0.50
CA GLU A 81 -3.69 -6.84 -1.23
C GLU A 81 -2.73 -5.72 -0.76
N PRO A 82 -1.46 -6.02 -0.41
CA PRO A 82 -0.48 -5.01 0.00
C PRO A 82 -0.04 -4.13 -1.18
N PHE A 83 0.29 -2.88 -0.89
CA PHE A 83 0.85 -1.94 -1.85
C PHE A 83 2.25 -2.36 -2.30
N SER A 84 3.10 -2.82 -1.36
CA SER A 84 4.42 -3.32 -1.70
C SER A 84 4.33 -4.72 -2.33
N ALA A 85 4.96 -4.89 -3.50
CA ALA A 85 5.04 -6.20 -4.15
C ALA A 85 5.87 -7.21 -3.34
N ALA A 86 6.86 -6.74 -2.58
CA ALA A 86 7.72 -7.60 -1.76
C ALA A 86 6.94 -8.29 -0.63
N HIS A 87 5.96 -7.62 -0.02
CA HIS A 87 5.14 -8.22 1.03
C HIS A 87 4.28 -9.38 0.53
N LYS A 88 3.84 -9.34 -0.74
CA LYS A 88 3.09 -10.46 -1.34
C LYS A 88 3.94 -11.74 -1.48
N GLN A 89 5.26 -11.60 -1.70
CA GLN A 89 6.14 -12.75 -1.90
C GLN A 89 6.54 -13.44 -0.58
N ALA A 90 6.32 -12.77 0.56
CA ALA A 90 6.70 -13.25 1.89
C ALA A 90 5.53 -13.89 2.66
N ALA A 91 4.31 -13.85 2.11
CA ALA A 91 3.09 -14.44 2.67
C ALA A 91 2.68 -15.69 1.89
#